data_AF-A0A1C5E0J8-F1
#
_entry.id   AF-A0A1C5E0J8-F1
#
_cell.length_a   1.000
_cell.length_b   1.000
_cell.length_c   1.000
_cell.angle_alpha   90.00
_cell.angle_beta   90.00
_cell.angle_gamma   90.00
#
_symmetry.space_group_name_H-M   'P 1'
#
loop_
_entity.id
_entity.type
_entity.pdbx_description
1 polymer ?
#
loop_
_entity_poly.entity_id
_entity_poly.type
_entity_poly.pdbx_seq_one_letter_code
_entity_poly.pdbx_strand_id
1 'polypeptide(L)'
;MTRQPARIQRRRTKGWRAPAGAVYVGRGTRWGNPNRIVPEDFGGFTVTHDYGGSVGVFAAKRDARYFAVESYRIHLEDHPQLVEQARQELAGRDLMCWCPLPEPGAPDLCHASALLALANPTP
;
A
#
# COMPACT_ATOMS: atom_id res chain seq x y z
N MET A 1 15.79 18.85 -13.21
CA MET A 1 15.78 17.70 -12.27
C MET A 1 14.35 17.22 -12.14
N THR A 2 14.03 16.03 -12.67
CA THR A 2 12.72 15.42 -12.47
C THR A 2 12.62 14.95 -11.02
N ARG A 3 11.58 15.40 -10.31
CA ARG A 3 11.30 14.98 -8.94
C ARG A 3 11.07 13.46 -8.90
N GLN A 4 11.62 12.77 -7.90
CA GLN A 4 11.31 11.36 -7.65
C GLN A 4 9.84 11.19 -7.24
N PRO A 5 9.13 10.20 -7.82
CA PRO A 5 7.77 9.88 -7.41
C PRO A 5 7.66 9.57 -5.92
N ALA A 6 6.60 10.07 -5.30
CA ALA A 6 6.39 10.01 -3.86
C ALA A 6 5.09 9.31 -3.50
N ARG A 7 5.06 8.77 -2.27
CA ARG A 7 3.82 8.27 -1.68
C ARG A 7 3.00 9.41 -1.13
N ILE A 8 1.70 9.38 -1.38
CA ILE A 8 0.74 10.36 -0.90
C ILE A 8 -0.32 9.64 -0.07
N GLN A 9 -0.59 10.17 1.13
CA GLN A 9 -1.77 9.78 1.87
C GLN A 9 -3.00 10.50 1.29
N ARG A 10 -3.96 9.73 0.79
CA ARG A 10 -5.28 10.24 0.41
C ARG A 10 -6.01 10.74 1.64
N ARG A 11 -6.68 11.90 1.54
CA ARG A 11 -7.46 12.49 2.63
C ARG A 11 -8.89 12.79 2.17
N ARG A 12 -9.84 12.76 3.09
CA ARG A 12 -11.24 13.20 2.88
C ARG A 12 -11.54 14.53 3.57
N THR A 13 -10.51 15.24 4.01
CA THR A 13 -10.66 16.55 4.64
C THR A 13 -11.20 17.56 3.63
N LYS A 14 -12.11 18.45 4.08
CA LYS A 14 -12.71 19.49 3.24
C LYS A 14 -11.60 20.30 2.53
N GLY A 15 -11.77 20.54 1.24
CA GLY A 15 -10.82 21.29 0.40
C GLY A 15 -9.63 20.47 -0.12
N TRP A 16 -9.39 19.25 0.39
CA TRP A 16 -8.32 18.41 -0.14
C TRP A 16 -8.62 17.99 -1.59
N ARG A 17 -7.59 17.98 -2.43
CA ARG A 17 -7.60 17.53 -3.82
C ARG A 17 -6.37 16.65 -4.04
N ALA A 18 -6.54 15.60 -4.84
CA ALA A 18 -5.41 14.80 -5.27
C ALA A 18 -4.47 15.68 -6.12
N PRO A 19 -3.15 15.63 -5.90
CA PRO A 19 -2.20 16.30 -6.79
C PRO A 19 -2.34 15.82 -8.23
N ALA A 20 -2.08 16.73 -9.18
CA ALA A 20 -2.15 16.40 -10.60
C ALA A 20 -1.19 15.24 -10.93
N GLY A 21 -1.68 14.25 -11.67
CA GLY A 21 -0.90 13.07 -12.07
C GLY A 21 -0.75 11.98 -10.99
N ALA A 22 -1.17 12.20 -9.75
CA ALA A 22 -1.11 11.19 -8.70
C ALA A 22 -2.12 10.05 -8.96
N VAL A 23 -1.67 8.80 -8.90
CA VAL A 23 -2.49 7.61 -9.16
C VAL A 23 -3.00 7.03 -7.85
N TYR A 24 -4.32 6.81 -7.76
CA TYR A 24 -4.90 6.08 -6.64
C TYR A 24 -4.64 4.58 -6.80
N VAL A 25 -3.95 3.98 -5.82
CA VAL A 25 -3.62 2.55 -5.78
C VAL A 25 -4.30 1.82 -4.64
N GLY A 26 -5.28 2.44 -3.98
CA GLY A 26 -5.98 1.83 -2.84
C GLY A 26 -6.99 0.75 -3.23
N ARG A 27 -7.81 0.37 -2.25
CA ARG A 27 -8.88 -0.63 -2.40
C ARG A 27 -9.80 -0.34 -3.60
N GLY A 28 -10.26 -1.40 -4.25
CA GLY A 28 -11.10 -1.32 -5.45
C GLY A 28 -10.32 -1.07 -6.75
N THR A 29 -8.99 -1.06 -6.68
CA THR A 29 -8.11 -1.04 -7.86
C THR A 29 -7.32 -2.34 -7.92
N ARG A 30 -6.79 -2.70 -9.10
CA ARG A 30 -5.85 -3.82 -9.27
C ARG A 30 -4.55 -3.68 -8.46
N TRP A 31 -4.26 -2.47 -8.00
CA TRP A 31 -3.08 -2.14 -7.20
C TRP A 31 -3.34 -2.21 -5.69
N GLY A 32 -4.58 -2.48 -5.28
CA GLY A 32 -4.94 -2.57 -3.87
C GLY A 32 -4.27 -3.77 -3.21
N ASN A 33 -3.82 -3.60 -1.97
CA ASN A 33 -3.44 -4.75 -1.13
C ASN A 33 -4.70 -5.59 -0.82
N PRO A 34 -4.73 -6.89 -1.15
CA PRO A 34 -5.87 -7.76 -0.86
C PRO A 34 -5.97 -8.12 0.63
N ASN A 35 -4.90 -7.93 1.41
CA ASN A 35 -4.91 -8.11 2.85
C ASN A 35 -5.57 -6.91 3.55
N ARG A 36 -6.53 -7.21 4.44
CA ARG A 36 -7.28 -6.21 5.22
C ARG A 36 -7.02 -6.37 6.70
N ILE A 37 -6.68 -5.27 7.35
CA ILE A 37 -6.54 -5.22 8.80
C ILE A 37 -7.88 -4.81 9.39
N VAL A 38 -8.46 -5.69 10.19
CA VAL A 38 -9.75 -5.52 10.88
C VAL A 38 -9.45 -5.46 12.39
N PRO A 39 -9.84 -4.37 13.09
CA PRO A 39 -9.74 -4.34 14.54
C PRO A 39 -10.77 -5.30 15.16
N GLU A 40 -10.37 -6.00 16.21
CA GLU A 40 -11.25 -6.91 16.96
C GLU A 40 -11.87 -6.20 18.17
N ASP A 41 -13.06 -6.65 18.58
CA ASP A 41 -13.84 -6.03 19.66
C ASP A 41 -13.12 -6.03 21.02
N PHE A 42 -12.34 -7.08 21.30
CA PHE A 42 -11.60 -7.24 22.55
C PHE A 42 -10.13 -6.83 22.45
N GLY A 43 -9.80 -6.03 21.43
CA GLY A 43 -8.44 -5.63 21.12
C GLY A 43 -7.72 -6.64 20.23
N GLY A 44 -6.61 -6.20 19.64
CA GLY A 44 -5.93 -6.93 18.58
C GLY A 44 -6.48 -6.61 17.18
N PHE A 45 -5.87 -7.26 16.19
CA PHE A 45 -6.08 -6.99 14.78
C PHE A 45 -6.00 -8.29 13.98
N THR A 46 -7.08 -8.62 13.29
CA THR A 46 -7.11 -9.72 12.33
C THR A 46 -6.75 -9.20 10.95
N VAL A 47 -5.90 -9.94 10.24
CA VAL A 47 -5.66 -9.73 8.82
C VAL A 47 -6.50 -10.72 8.03
N THR A 48 -7.41 -10.23 7.19
CA THR A 48 -8.24 -11.06 6.29
C THR A 48 -7.79 -10.90 4.85
N HIS A 49 -8.07 -11.88 3.99
CA HIS A 49 -7.81 -11.78 2.55
C HIS A 49 -9.10 -11.44 1.76
N ASP A 50 -8.98 -10.75 0.63
CA ASP A 50 -10.12 -10.42 -0.25
C ASP A 50 -10.81 -11.67 -0.82
N TYR A 51 -10.10 -12.80 -0.93
CA TYR A 51 -10.66 -14.12 -1.30
C TYR A 51 -11.30 -14.88 -0.13
N GLY A 52 -11.39 -14.23 1.05
CA GLY A 52 -11.96 -14.80 2.25
C GLY A 52 -10.91 -15.37 3.21
N GLY A 53 -11.35 -15.57 4.45
CA GLY A 53 -10.53 -16.15 5.53
C GLY A 53 -9.68 -15.13 6.29
N SER A 54 -9.36 -15.50 7.53
CA SER A 54 -8.30 -14.88 8.32
C SER A 54 -6.96 -15.50 7.92
N VAL A 55 -5.96 -14.65 7.67
CA VAL A 55 -4.59 -15.04 7.32
C VAL A 55 -3.59 -14.70 8.42
N GLY A 56 -4.05 -14.06 9.51
CA GLY A 56 -3.23 -13.79 10.69
C GLY A 56 -3.98 -12.98 11.75
N VAL A 57 -3.56 -13.12 13.01
CA VAL A 57 -4.09 -12.36 14.15
C VAL A 57 -2.92 -11.80 14.95
N PHE A 58 -2.99 -10.51 15.28
CA PHE A 58 -1.88 -9.79 15.90
C PHE A 58 -2.37 -8.93 17.06
N ALA A 59 -1.59 -8.86 18.13
CA ALA A 59 -1.91 -7.99 19.26
C ALA A 59 -1.78 -6.49 18.89
N ALA A 60 -0.76 -6.13 18.10
CA ALA A 60 -0.48 -4.74 17.74
C ALA A 60 -0.79 -4.43 16.26
N LYS A 61 -1.34 -3.23 16.02
CA LYS A 61 -1.66 -2.74 14.67
C LYS A 61 -0.44 -2.67 13.75
N ARG A 62 0.73 -2.38 14.33
CA ARG A 62 1.99 -2.30 13.61
C ARG A 62 2.35 -3.65 13.00
N ASP A 63 2.20 -4.73 13.76
CA ASP A 63 2.55 -6.07 13.32
C ASP A 63 1.57 -6.56 12.25
N ALA A 64 0.27 -6.30 12.42
CA ALA A 64 -0.72 -6.56 11.38
C ALA A 64 -0.44 -5.78 10.08
N ARG A 65 0.04 -4.52 10.18
CA ARG A 65 0.47 -3.74 9.02
C ARG A 65 1.71 -4.31 8.36
N TYR A 66 2.70 -4.70 9.14
CA TYR A 66 3.91 -5.33 8.65
C TYR A 66 3.55 -6.60 7.87
N PHE A 67 2.80 -7.51 8.49
CA PHE A 67 2.34 -8.74 7.86
C PHE A 67 1.56 -8.46 6.57
N ALA A 68 0.55 -7.58 6.60
CA ALA A 68 -0.24 -7.29 5.41
C ALA A 68 0.59 -6.74 4.24
N VAL A 69 1.63 -5.93 4.52
CA VAL A 69 2.51 -5.37 3.48
C VAL A 69 3.51 -6.41 2.98
N GLU A 70 4.10 -7.23 3.86
CA GLU A 70 5.00 -8.32 3.44
C GLU A 70 4.26 -9.37 2.61
N SER A 71 3.06 -9.80 3.03
CA SER A 71 2.23 -10.69 2.23
C SER A 71 1.87 -10.09 0.86
N TYR A 72 1.75 -8.75 0.78
CA TYR A 72 1.54 -8.08 -0.50
C TYR A 72 2.80 -8.06 -1.37
N ARG A 73 3.99 -7.92 -0.79
CA ARG A 73 5.27 -8.04 -1.51
C ARG A 73 5.42 -9.44 -2.11
N ILE A 74 5.17 -10.48 -1.32
CA ILE A 74 5.18 -11.88 -1.78
C ILE A 74 4.16 -12.07 -2.90
N HIS A 75 2.94 -11.53 -2.76
CA HIS A 75 1.94 -11.59 -3.83
C HIS A 75 2.44 -10.94 -5.12
N LEU A 76 3.13 -9.80 -5.06
CA LEU A 76 3.71 -9.18 -6.26
C LEU A 76 4.82 -10.04 -6.88
N GLU A 77 5.68 -10.66 -6.07
CA GLU A 77 6.73 -11.57 -6.53
C GLU A 77 6.15 -12.79 -7.27
N ASP A 78 5.06 -13.35 -6.76
CA ASP A 78 4.37 -14.48 -7.38
C ASP A 78 3.57 -14.09 -8.65
N HIS A 79 3.40 -12.79 -8.92
CA HIS A 79 2.59 -12.26 -10.03
C HIS A 79 3.41 -11.32 -10.93
N PRO A 80 4.38 -11.84 -11.70
CA PRO A 80 5.27 -11.02 -12.52
C PRO A 80 4.53 -10.16 -13.57
N GLN A 81 3.38 -10.62 -14.07
CA GLN A 81 2.54 -9.84 -14.97
C GLN A 81 1.99 -8.57 -14.31
N LEU A 82 1.64 -8.63 -13.01
CA LEU A 82 1.16 -7.47 -12.25
C LEU A 82 2.30 -6.49 -12.01
N VAL A 83 3.51 -6.99 -11.75
CA VAL A 83 4.72 -6.16 -11.60
C VAL A 83 5.05 -5.43 -12.90
N GLU A 84 5.00 -6.12 -14.04
CA GLU A 84 5.25 -5.51 -15.34
C GLU A 84 4.24 -4.42 -15.66
N GLN A 85 2.95 -4.67 -15.42
CA GLN A 85 1.92 -3.65 -15.56
C GLN A 85 2.15 -2.46 -14.60
N ALA A 86 2.59 -2.71 -13.37
CA ALA A 86 2.93 -1.64 -12.43
C ALA A 86 4.07 -0.77 -12.98
N ARG A 87 5.12 -1.38 -13.55
CA ARG A 87 6.23 -0.64 -14.19
C ARG A 87 5.76 0.20 -15.37
N GLN A 88 4.88 -0.34 -16.21
CA GLN A 88 4.40 0.38 -17.39
C GLN A 88 3.46 1.53 -17.03
N GLU A 89 2.55 1.32 -16.08
CA GLU A 89 1.47 2.27 -15.79
C GLU A 89 1.77 3.25 -14.66
N LEU A 90 2.64 2.88 -13.72
CA LEU A 90 2.92 3.64 -12.50
C LEU A 90 4.29 4.32 -12.52
N ALA A 91 5.16 4.01 -13.49
CA ALA A 91 6.46 4.67 -13.62
C ALA A 91 6.31 6.19 -13.76
N GLY A 92 7.13 6.93 -13.02
CA GLY A 92 7.14 8.39 -12.98
C GLY A 92 5.96 9.04 -12.26
N ARG A 93 5.08 8.27 -11.60
CA ARG A 93 3.85 8.79 -10.99
C ARG A 93 3.85 8.70 -9.46
N ASP A 94 3.41 9.77 -8.81
CA ASP A 94 3.10 9.75 -7.38
C ASP A 94 1.97 8.74 -7.11
N LEU A 95 2.13 7.91 -6.08
CA LEU A 95 1.14 6.88 -5.74
C LEU A 95 0.39 7.22 -4.46
N MET A 96 -0.92 7.02 -4.48
CA MET A 96 -1.81 7.44 -3.42
C MET A 96 -2.59 6.28 -2.79
N CYS A 97 -2.42 6.08 -1.48
CA CYS A 97 -3.15 5.12 -0.64
C CYS A 97 -3.87 5.83 0.52
N TRP A 98 -4.80 5.16 1.20
CA TRP A 98 -5.39 5.68 2.45
C TRP A 98 -4.47 5.54 3.66
N CYS A 99 -3.41 4.72 3.56
CA CYS A 99 -2.54 4.43 4.70
C CYS A 99 -1.81 5.69 5.18
N PRO A 100 -1.71 5.89 6.51
CA PRO A 100 -1.00 7.03 7.06
C PRO A 100 0.46 7.05 6.62
N LEU A 101 1.05 8.24 6.56
CA LEU A 101 2.51 8.39 6.44
C LEU A 101 3.20 7.80 7.69
N PRO A 102 4.40 7.21 7.57
CA PRO A 102 5.15 6.80 8.74
C PRO A 102 5.55 8.04 9.56
N GLU A 103 5.69 7.86 10.87
CA GLU A 103 6.39 8.85 11.69
C GLU A 103 7.85 8.98 11.21
N PRO A 104 8.50 10.15 11.42
CA PRO A 104 9.91 10.31 11.10
C PRO A 104 10.78 9.19 11.71
N GLY A 105 11.56 8.50 10.87
CA GLY A 105 12.41 7.38 11.28
C GLY A 105 11.71 6.03 11.41
N ALA A 106 10.39 5.95 11.26
CA ALA A 106 9.66 4.69 11.24
C ALA A 106 9.62 4.06 9.83
N PRO A 107 9.54 2.72 9.72
CA PRO A 107 9.41 2.06 8.43
C PRO A 107 8.08 2.40 7.74
N ASP A 108 8.10 2.60 6.43
CA ASP A 108 6.89 2.89 5.64
C ASP A 108 6.11 1.61 5.28
N LEU A 109 5.19 1.23 6.18
CA LEU A 109 4.28 0.11 6.00
C LEU A 109 3.00 0.51 5.23
N CYS A 110 3.13 0.98 3.98
CA CYS A 110 2.01 1.06 3.00
C CYS A 110 2.30 0.18 1.78
N HIS A 111 1.27 -0.43 1.21
CA HIS A 111 1.41 -1.16 -0.05
C HIS A 111 1.82 -0.26 -1.24
N ALA A 112 1.45 1.02 -1.22
CA ALA A 112 1.89 1.98 -2.23
C ALA A 112 3.41 2.25 -2.18
N SER A 113 4.07 2.08 -1.03
CA SER A 113 5.54 2.19 -0.96
C SER A 113 6.20 1.00 -1.66
N ALA A 114 5.62 -0.21 -1.54
CA ALA A 114 6.07 -1.39 -2.29
C ALA A 114 5.92 -1.20 -3.81
N LEU A 115 4.76 -0.70 -4.27
CA LEU A 115 4.54 -0.39 -5.69
C LEU A 115 5.47 0.71 -6.21
N LEU A 116 5.73 1.76 -5.42
CA LEU A 116 6.67 2.82 -5.79
C LEU A 116 8.07 2.26 -6.03
N ALA A 117 8.57 1.42 -5.12
CA ALA A 117 9.90 0.81 -5.25
C ALA A 117 10.01 -0.08 -6.49
N LEU A 118 8.95 -0.81 -6.84
CA LEU A 118 8.91 -1.69 -8.02
C LEU A 118 8.80 -0.93 -9.34
N ALA A 119 7.98 0.14 -9.37
CA ALA A 119 7.70 0.91 -10.59
C ALA A 119 8.76 1.98 -10.88
N ASN A 120 9.52 2.39 -9.86
CA ASN A 120 10.54 3.44 -9.96
C ASN A 120 11.85 2.98 -9.32
N PRO A 121 12.49 1.90 -9.82
CA PRO A 121 13.76 1.45 -9.29
C PRO A 121 14.82 2.56 -9.45
N THR A 122 15.66 2.72 -8.43
CA THR A 122 16.87 3.54 -8.55
C THR A 122 17.72 2.97 -9.69
N PRO A 123 18.28 3.81 -10.59
CA PRO A 123 19.22 3.36 -11.62
C PRO A 123 20.38 2.55 -11.08
#